data_AF-A0A377UUP5-F1
#
_entry.id   AF-A0A377UUP5-F1
#
_cell.length_a   1.000
_cell.length_b   1.000
_cell.length_c   1.000
_cell.angle_alpha   90.00
_cell.angle_beta   90.00
_cell.angle_gamma   90.00
#
_symmetry.space_group_name_H-M   'P 1'
#
loop_
_entity.id
_entity.type
_entity.pdbx_description
1 polymer ?
#
loop_
_entity_poly.entity_id
_entity_poly.type
_entity_poly.pdbx_seq_one_letter_code
_entity_poly.pdbx_strand_id
1 'polypeptide(L)'
;MTIINHTLGFPRVGLRRELKKAQESYWAGNATREELLAVGRELRARHWEQQKQAGVDLLPVGDFAWYDHVLTTSLLLGNVPARHQNKDGSIDIDTLFRIGRGRAPTGEPARRCGNDQMV
;
A
#
# COMPACT_ATOMS: atom_id res chain seq x y z
N MET A 1 -35.10 14.78 -9.66
CA MET A 1 -33.65 15.05 -9.67
C MET A 1 -33.03 14.10 -8.67
N THR A 2 -32.25 13.11 -9.12
CA THR A 2 -31.62 12.12 -8.23
C THR A 2 -30.30 12.68 -7.72
N ILE A 3 -30.09 12.70 -6.41
CA ILE A 3 -28.81 13.10 -5.80
C ILE A 3 -27.94 11.85 -5.70
N ILE A 4 -26.69 11.95 -6.16
CA ILE A 4 -25.71 10.86 -6.16
C ILE A 4 -24.68 11.11 -5.07
N ASN A 5 -24.42 10.10 -4.24
CA ASN A 5 -23.44 10.12 -3.17
C ASN A 5 -22.14 9.43 -3.60
N HIS A 6 -21.01 10.12 -3.41
CA HIS A 6 -19.67 9.62 -3.73
C HIS A 6 -18.71 9.85 -2.56
N THR A 7 -17.88 8.86 -2.27
CA THR A 7 -16.80 8.96 -1.29
C THR A 7 -15.45 9.05 -2.00
N LEU A 8 -14.56 9.94 -1.54
CA LEU A 8 -13.24 10.17 -2.16
C LEU A 8 -12.18 9.14 -1.75
N GLY A 9 -12.47 8.32 -0.74
CA GLY A 9 -11.56 7.30 -0.23
C GLY A 9 -12.09 6.70 1.08
N PHE A 10 -11.56 5.53 1.45
CA PHE A 10 -11.96 4.82 2.65
C PHE A 10 -10.75 4.47 3.55
N PRO A 11 -10.89 4.49 4.89
CA PRO A 11 -9.80 4.11 5.79
C PRO A 11 -9.29 2.68 5.54
N ARG A 12 -8.07 2.58 5.01
CA ARG A 12 -7.46 1.32 4.56
C ARG A 12 -7.01 0.35 5.66
N VAL A 13 -6.84 0.83 6.90
CA VAL A 13 -6.17 0.10 7.99
C VAL A 13 -7.00 -1.10 8.51
N GLY A 14 -8.32 -1.04 8.34
CA GLY A 14 -9.28 -2.01 8.89
C GLY A 14 -9.63 -1.76 10.36
N LEU A 15 -10.78 -2.27 10.78
CA LEU A 15 -11.37 -2.03 12.11
C LEU A 15 -10.46 -2.43 13.28
N ARG A 16 -9.67 -3.50 13.11
CA ARG A 16 -8.77 -4.05 14.13
C ARG A 16 -7.29 -3.89 13.74
N ARG A 17 -7.01 -2.92 12.87
CA ARG A 17 -5.67 -2.65 12.30
C ARG A 17 -5.06 -3.87 11.60
N GLU A 18 -5.90 -4.63 10.91
CA GLU A 18 -5.53 -5.85 10.18
C GLU A 18 -4.40 -5.57 9.19
N LEU A 19 -4.46 -4.45 8.47
CA LEU A 19 -3.42 -4.06 7.51
C LEU A 19 -2.06 -3.85 8.19
N LYS A 20 -2.03 -3.18 9.36
CA LYS A 20 -0.81 -2.96 10.13
C LYS A 20 -0.20 -4.28 10.59
N LYS A 21 -1.03 -5.17 11.15
CA LYS A 21 -0.60 -6.48 11.65
C LYS A 21 -0.03 -7.34 10.52
N ALA A 22 -0.68 -7.37 9.37
CA ALA A 22 -0.21 -8.13 8.21
C ALA A 22 1.13 -7.61 7.70
N GLN A 23 1.31 -6.29 7.59
CA GLN A 23 2.58 -5.68 7.20
C GLN A 23 3.70 -5.98 8.21
N GLU A 24 3.42 -5.86 9.52
CA GLU A 24 4.42 -6.15 10.55
C GLU A 24 4.81 -7.62 10.57
N SER A 25 3.86 -8.53 10.38
CA SER A 25 4.13 -9.97 10.25
C SER A 25 4.99 -10.27 9.02
N TYR A 26 4.66 -9.66 7.89
CA TYR A 26 5.43 -9.78 6.65
C TYR A 26 6.87 -9.27 6.81
N TRP A 27 7.04 -8.07 7.39
CA TRP A 27 8.38 -7.51 7.65
C TRP A 27 9.20 -8.29 8.67
N ALA A 28 8.55 -9.04 9.56
CA ALA A 28 9.21 -9.93 10.51
C ALA A 28 9.56 -11.31 9.89
N GLY A 29 9.15 -11.58 8.65
CA GLY A 29 9.33 -12.89 8.01
C GLY A 29 8.34 -13.96 8.48
N ASN A 30 7.31 -13.58 9.23
CA ASN A 30 6.30 -14.49 9.78
C ASN A 30 5.10 -14.69 8.85
N ALA A 31 5.06 -14.00 7.72
CA ALA A 31 4.03 -14.13 6.70
C ALA A 31 4.66 -14.04 5.31
N THR A 32 4.07 -14.73 4.35
CA THR A 32 4.45 -14.71 2.94
C THR A 32 3.89 -13.46 2.25
N ARG A 33 4.41 -13.17 1.05
CA ARG A 33 3.89 -12.08 0.23
C ARG A 33 2.45 -12.34 -0.18
N GLU A 34 2.13 -13.58 -0.49
CA GLU A 34 0.80 -14.04 -0.91
C GLU A 34 -0.22 -13.82 0.20
N GLU A 35 0.12 -14.13 1.44
CA GLU A 35 -0.71 -13.87 2.62
C GLU A 35 -0.95 -12.37 2.83
N LEU A 36 0.09 -11.54 2.69
CA LEU A 36 -0.06 -10.08 2.77
C LEU A 36 -1.02 -9.55 1.68
N LEU A 37 -0.86 -10.04 0.43
CA LEU A 37 -1.71 -9.66 -0.69
C LEU A 37 -3.17 -10.11 -0.48
N ALA A 38 -3.38 -11.29 0.10
CA ALA A 38 -4.70 -11.81 0.45
C ALA A 38 -5.40 -10.91 1.46
N VAL A 39 -4.73 -10.53 2.56
CA VAL A 39 -5.30 -9.60 3.56
C VAL A 39 -5.71 -8.27 2.93
N GLY A 40 -4.89 -7.71 2.03
CA GLY A 40 -5.24 -6.47 1.33
C GLY A 40 -6.46 -6.63 0.41
N ARG A 41 -6.59 -7.78 -0.27
CA ARG A 41 -7.76 -8.10 -1.10
C ARG A 41 -9.03 -8.18 -0.25
N GLU A 42 -8.99 -8.88 0.87
CA GLU A 42 -10.12 -9.02 1.79
C GLU A 42 -10.55 -7.68 2.39
N LEU A 43 -9.59 -6.84 2.78
CA LEU A 43 -9.87 -5.50 3.29
C LEU A 43 -10.61 -4.65 2.25
N ARG A 44 -10.12 -4.59 1.00
CA ARG A 44 -10.78 -3.84 -0.07
C ARG A 44 -12.20 -4.34 -0.33
N ALA A 45 -12.37 -5.66 -0.43
CA ALA A 45 -13.69 -6.27 -0.62
C ALA A 45 -14.67 -5.90 0.50
N ARG A 46 -14.25 -5.99 1.77
CA ARG A 46 -15.08 -5.60 2.91
C ARG A 46 -15.41 -4.10 2.91
N HIS A 47 -14.45 -3.24 2.60
CA HIS A 47 -14.68 -1.79 2.59
C HIS A 47 -15.64 -1.36 1.47
N TRP A 48 -15.56 -1.98 0.30
CA TRP A 48 -16.53 -1.75 -0.78
C TRP A 48 -17.93 -2.22 -0.39
N GLU A 49 -18.04 -3.41 0.21
CA GLU A 49 -19.33 -3.94 0.66
C GLU A 49 -19.96 -3.06 1.74
N GLN A 50 -19.16 -2.58 2.71
CA GLN A 50 -19.63 -1.66 3.76
C GLN A 50 -20.16 -0.34 3.18
N GLN A 51 -19.45 0.26 2.23
CA GLN A 51 -19.88 1.51 1.60
C GLN A 51 -21.14 1.32 0.75
N LYS A 52 -21.21 0.21 0.02
CA LYS A 52 -22.40 -0.16 -0.77
C LYS A 52 -23.62 -0.37 0.13
N GLN A 53 -23.46 -1.08 1.25
CA GLN A 53 -24.53 -1.29 2.23
C GLN A 53 -24.96 0.01 2.92
N ALA A 54 -24.05 0.98 3.05
CA ALA A 54 -24.36 2.32 3.57
C ALA A 54 -25.08 3.22 2.56
N GLY A 55 -25.32 2.77 1.33
CA GLY A 55 -26.02 3.55 0.30
C GLY A 55 -25.14 4.53 -0.46
N VAL A 56 -23.83 4.29 -0.54
CA VAL A 56 -22.94 5.05 -1.44
C VAL A 56 -23.13 4.58 -2.88
N ASP A 57 -23.44 5.51 -3.78
CA ASP A 57 -23.70 5.20 -5.20
C ASP A 57 -22.41 4.97 -5.99
N LEU A 58 -21.39 5.79 -5.72
CA LEU A 58 -20.09 5.73 -6.39
C LEU A 58 -18.99 5.39 -5.38
N LEU A 59 -18.35 4.23 -5.58
CA LEU A 59 -17.30 3.72 -4.71
C LEU A 59 -15.90 4.14 -5.19
N PRO A 60 -15.01 4.55 -4.28
CA PRO A 60 -13.64 4.91 -4.62
C PRO A 60 -12.84 3.65 -4.95
N VAL A 61 -11.95 3.81 -5.93
CA VAL A 61 -10.96 2.81 -6.34
C VAL A 61 -9.60 3.51 -6.47
N GLY A 62 -8.52 2.81 -6.11
CA GLY A 62 -7.18 3.38 -6.09
C GLY A 62 -6.83 4.15 -4.80
N ASP A 63 -7.75 4.22 -3.84
CA ASP A 63 -7.55 4.81 -2.52
C ASP A 63 -6.72 3.92 -1.56
N PHE A 64 -6.80 2.60 -1.75
CA PHE A 64 -6.01 1.64 -0.98
C PHE A 64 -4.52 1.76 -1.32
N ALA A 65 -3.68 1.95 -0.30
CA ALA A 65 -2.23 1.87 -0.43
C ALA A 65 -1.60 0.98 0.65
N TRP A 66 -0.57 0.23 0.27
CA TRP A 66 0.16 -0.62 1.21
C TRP A 66 0.92 0.19 2.25
N TYR A 67 1.46 1.35 1.89
CA TYR A 67 2.21 2.19 2.82
C TYR A 67 1.81 3.66 2.70
N ASP A 68 1.95 4.20 1.50
CA ASP A 68 1.50 5.55 1.17
C ASP A 68 1.04 5.60 -0.30
N HIS A 69 0.01 6.39 -0.55
CA HIS A 69 -0.62 6.54 -1.85
C HIS A 69 0.24 7.38 -2.80
N VAL A 70 0.89 8.45 -2.32
CA VAL A 70 1.82 9.26 -3.14
C VAL A 70 3.03 8.41 -3.56
N LEU A 71 3.57 7.63 -2.62
CA LEU A 71 4.61 6.65 -2.95
C LEU A 71 4.14 5.63 -3.98
N THR A 72 2.90 5.13 -3.86
CA THR A 72 2.33 4.20 -4.83
C THR A 72 2.24 4.84 -6.21
N THR A 73 1.81 6.09 -6.31
CA THR A 73 1.81 6.85 -7.57
C THR A 73 3.22 7.06 -8.13
N SER A 74 4.21 7.36 -7.28
CA SER A 74 5.61 7.48 -7.71
C SER A 74 6.11 6.20 -8.37
N LEU A 75 5.83 5.04 -7.77
CA LEU A 75 6.19 3.74 -8.33
C LEU A 75 5.43 3.42 -9.61
N LEU A 76 4.15 3.76 -9.67
CA LEU A 76 3.32 3.57 -10.87
C LEU A 76 3.88 4.34 -12.08
N LEU A 77 4.43 5.53 -11.85
CA LEU A 77 5.07 6.35 -12.89
C LEU A 77 6.51 5.93 -13.19
N GLY A 78 7.04 4.87 -12.55
CA GLY A 78 8.42 4.44 -12.69
C GLY A 78 9.44 5.36 -12.02
N ASN A 79 9.00 6.31 -11.19
CA ASN A 79 9.87 7.22 -10.44
C ASN A 79 10.45 6.50 -9.21
N VAL A 80 11.42 5.62 -9.46
CA VAL A 80 12.10 4.79 -8.47
C VAL A 80 13.57 5.19 -8.38
N PRO A 81 14.07 5.68 -7.23
CA PRO A 81 15.48 6.01 -7.06
C PRO A 81 16.38 4.80 -7.31
N ALA A 82 17.50 4.98 -8.02
CA ALA A 82 18.40 3.90 -8.42
C ALA A 82 18.83 2.98 -7.26
N ARG A 83 19.06 3.55 -6.07
CA ARG A 83 19.44 2.82 -4.84
C ARG A 83 18.39 1.83 -4.32
N HIS A 84 17.14 1.93 -4.77
CA HIS A 84 16.04 1.05 -4.34
C HIS A 84 15.56 0.10 -5.43
N GLN A 85 16.08 0.25 -6.66
CA GLN A 85 15.71 -0.58 -7.80
C GLN A 85 16.19 -2.02 -7.60
N ASN A 86 15.37 -2.99 -7.99
CA ASN A 86 15.80 -4.37 -8.09
C ASN A 86 16.83 -4.54 -9.21
N LYS A 87 17.70 -5.55 -9.10
CA LYS A 87 18.76 -5.82 -10.10
C LYS A 87 18.21 -6.13 -11.49
N ASP A 88 17.00 -6.68 -11.55
CA ASP A 88 16.26 -6.99 -12.78
C ASP A 88 15.38 -5.83 -13.28
N GLY A 89 15.40 -4.68 -12.59
CA GLY A 89 14.57 -3.52 -12.90
C GLY A 89 13.09 -3.68 -12.52
N SER A 90 12.71 -4.79 -11.89
CA SER A 90 11.32 -4.99 -11.45
C SER A 90 10.95 -4.05 -10.31
N ILE A 91 9.67 -3.68 -10.24
CA ILE A 91 9.10 -2.89 -9.14
C ILE A 91 8.07 -3.77 -8.44
N ASP A 92 8.34 -4.11 -7.20
CA ASP A 92 7.50 -4.96 -6.37
C ASP A 92 7.14 -4.30 -5.04
N ILE A 93 6.40 -5.05 -4.20
CA ILE A 93 5.96 -4.56 -2.90
C ILE A 93 7.13 -4.32 -1.94
N ASP A 94 8.24 -5.05 -2.11
CA ASP A 94 9.44 -4.85 -1.32
C ASP A 94 10.20 -3.59 -1.73
N THR A 95 10.21 -3.26 -3.02
CA THR A 95 10.69 -1.95 -3.51
C THR A 95 9.93 -0.81 -2.83
N LEU A 96 8.60 -0.92 -2.75
CA LEU A 96 7.75 0.03 -2.03
C LEU A 96 8.14 0.14 -0.56
N PHE A 97 8.33 -0.98 0.15
CA PHE A 97 8.73 -0.95 1.55
C PHE A 97 10.17 -0.47 1.77
N ARG A 98 11.10 -0.73 0.86
CA ARG A 98 12.48 -0.21 0.94
C ARG A 98 12.51 1.30 0.79
N ILE A 99 11.75 1.87 -0.15
CA ILE A 99 11.65 3.34 -0.26
C ILE A 99 10.98 3.92 0.98
N GLY A 100 9.88 3.29 1.39
CA GLY A 100 9.02 3.77 2.46
C GLY A 100 9.58 3.57 3.86
N ARG A 101 10.44 2.57 4.11
CA ARG A 101 10.98 2.20 5.43
C ARG A 101 12.50 2.09 5.50
N GLY A 102 13.17 1.92 4.36
CA GLY A 102 14.60 1.65 4.25
C GLY A 102 14.97 0.16 4.28
N ARG A 103 13.99 -0.72 4.53
CA ARG A 103 14.19 -2.18 4.56
C ARG A 103 12.92 -2.91 4.17
N ALA A 104 13.07 -4.08 3.58
CA ALA A 104 12.02 -5.04 3.27
C ALA A 104 12.56 -6.47 3.45
N PRO A 105 11.72 -7.51 3.43
CA PRO A 105 12.17 -8.90 3.50
C PRO A 105 13.17 -9.28 2.39
N THR A 106 13.04 -8.70 1.19
CA THR A 106 14.00 -8.89 0.10
C THR A 106 14.68 -7.59 -0.35
N GLY A 107 15.79 -7.72 -1.07
CA GLY A 107 16.61 -6.63 -1.60
C GLY A 107 17.58 -6.02 -0.60
N GLU A 108 18.45 -5.14 -1.08
CA GLU A 108 19.48 -4.51 -0.24
C GLU A 108 18.86 -3.36 0.58
N PRO A 109 19.09 -3.33 1.92
CA PRO A 109 18.67 -2.20 2.75
C PRO A 109 19.32 -0.90 2.26
N ALA A 110 18.54 0.17 2.23
CA ALA A 110 18.99 1.49 1.82
C ALA A 110 18.30 2.57 2.68
N ARG A 111 18.84 3.78 2.74
CA ARG A 111 18.19 4.86 3.50
C ARG A 111 16.81 5.18 2.92
N ARG A 112 15.81 5.38 3.79
CA ARG A 112 14.45 5.78 3.42
C ARG A 112 14.48 7.12 2.67
N CYS A 113 13.65 7.29 1.64
CA CYS A 113 13.43 8.61 1.04
C CYS A 113 12.89 9.61 2.08
N GLY A 114 13.43 10.83 2.09
CA GLY A 114 13.14 11.87 3.09
C GLY A 114 14.14 11.95 4.27
N ASN A 115 15.05 10.97 4.40
CA ASN A 115 16.22 11.03 5.28
C ASN A 115 17.55 11.23 4.53
N ASP A 116 17.47 11.52 3.23
CA ASP A 116 18.58 12.18 2.55
C ASP A 116 18.57 13.62 3.08
N GLN A 117 19.64 14.02 3.77
CA GLN A 117 19.90 15.44 3.91
C GLN A 117 19.85 16.02 2.49
N MET A 118 19.04 17.06 2.28
CA MET A 118 19.34 18.04 1.25
C MET A 118 20.67 18.69 1.61
N VAL A 119 21.79 18.00 1.36
CA VAL A 119 23.14 18.57 1.12
C VAL A 119 23.93 17.53 0.33
#